data_AF-A0A820T0H6-F1
#
_entry.id   AF-A0A820T0H6-F1
#
_cell.length_a   1.000
_cell.length_b   1.000
_cell.length_c   1.000
_cell.angle_alpha   90.00
_cell.angle_beta   90.00
_cell.angle_gamma   90.00
#
_symmetry.space_group_name_H-M   'P 1'
#
loop_
_entity.id
_entity.type
_entity.pdbx_description
1 polymer ?
#
loop_
_entity_poly.entity_id
_entity_poly.type
_entity_poly.pdbx_seq_one_letter_code
_entity_poly.pdbx_strand_id
1 'polypeptide(L)'
;MWLFQGVIKPPTESDLVNATCGSYQQSNYWANNFDDFFSTVVILYDVMLVNNWGVFLIALREFSTRWSQLYLVSWWFLSNVYILALVLGFIVELFALNVARFEESGFSQGSNGLANAYFVKTLFHLFKRSLKEPSDEEISKALNKYKRLYDNK
;
A
#
# COMPACT_ATOMS: atom_id res chain seq x y z
N MET A 1 16.82 -11.73 -11.47
CA MET A 1 18.28 -11.69 -11.69
C MET A 1 18.66 -12.17 -13.07
N TRP A 2 18.53 -13.46 -13.41
CA TRP A 2 19.00 -14.03 -14.70
C TRP A 2 18.56 -13.28 -15.97
N LEU A 3 17.39 -12.65 -15.97
CA LEU A 3 16.86 -11.94 -17.13
C LEU A 3 17.51 -10.55 -17.37
N PHE A 4 18.07 -9.92 -16.34
CA PHE A 4 18.51 -8.52 -16.36
C PHE A 4 19.95 -8.32 -15.86
N GLN A 5 20.67 -9.40 -15.62
CA GLN A 5 22.04 -9.35 -15.12
C GLN A 5 22.99 -8.77 -16.19
N GLY A 6 23.84 -7.82 -15.79
CA GLY A 6 24.83 -7.16 -16.66
C GLY A 6 24.27 -6.16 -17.65
N VAL A 7 22.97 -5.83 -17.54
CA VAL A 7 22.28 -4.92 -18.46
C VAL A 7 22.61 -3.46 -18.16
N ILE A 8 22.63 -3.07 -16.89
CA ILE A 8 22.94 -1.71 -16.46
C ILE A 8 24.44 -1.67 -16.15
N LYS A 9 25.19 -0.90 -16.92
CA LYS A 9 26.66 -0.75 -16.77
C LYS A 9 26.99 0.54 -16.02
N PRO A 10 28.17 0.63 -15.37
CA PRO A 10 28.61 1.86 -14.74
C PRO A 10 28.68 3.01 -15.77
N PRO A 11 28.42 4.26 -15.33
CA PRO A 11 28.39 5.41 -16.22
C PRO A 11 29.76 5.68 -16.85
N THR A 12 29.77 6.03 -18.12
CA THR A 12 30.92 6.70 -18.76
C THR A 12 30.79 8.21 -18.57
N GLU A 13 31.89 8.98 -18.61
CA GLU A 13 31.83 10.46 -18.51
C GLU A 13 30.86 11.09 -19.52
N SER A 14 30.73 10.51 -20.72
CA SER A 14 29.77 10.93 -21.74
C SER A 14 28.30 10.76 -21.35
N ASP A 15 27.99 9.73 -20.56
CA ASP A 15 26.62 9.41 -20.14
C ASP A 15 26.11 10.40 -19.09
N LEU A 16 27.03 10.96 -18.30
CA LEU A 16 26.74 11.99 -17.30
C LEU A 16 26.55 13.36 -17.94
N VAL A 17 27.35 13.68 -18.98
CA VAL A 17 27.28 14.97 -19.68
C VAL A 17 26.02 15.08 -20.56
N ASN A 18 25.55 13.97 -21.13
CA ASN A 18 24.37 13.95 -22.00
C ASN A 18 23.06 13.56 -21.27
N ALA A 19 23.09 13.47 -19.94
CA ALA A 19 21.92 13.04 -19.18
C ALA A 19 20.77 14.05 -19.28
N THR A 20 19.59 13.58 -19.67
CA THR A 20 18.38 14.40 -19.71
C THR A 20 17.86 14.66 -18.30
N CYS A 21 17.20 15.81 -18.10
CA CYS A 21 16.67 16.16 -16.78
C CYS A 21 15.59 15.15 -16.35
N GLY A 22 15.68 14.60 -15.14
CA GLY A 22 14.79 13.56 -14.61
C GLY A 22 15.10 12.13 -15.08
N SER A 23 16.24 11.92 -15.75
CA SER A 23 16.66 10.58 -16.19
C SER A 23 17.36 9.77 -15.10
N TYR A 24 17.42 8.46 -15.32
CA TYR A 24 18.11 7.51 -14.44
C TYR A 24 19.60 7.86 -14.27
N GLN A 25 20.23 8.33 -15.34
CA GLN A 25 21.63 8.74 -15.39
C GLN A 25 21.89 9.99 -14.54
N GLN A 26 21.00 11.00 -14.64
CA GLN A 26 21.14 12.24 -13.86
C GLN A 26 20.89 12.02 -12.37
N SER A 27 19.91 11.17 -12.02
CA SER A 27 19.60 10.84 -10.62
C SER A 27 20.61 9.90 -9.97
N ASN A 28 21.67 9.49 -10.70
CA ASN A 28 22.75 8.65 -10.20
C ASN A 28 22.26 7.30 -9.62
N TYR A 29 21.25 6.70 -10.25
CA TYR A 29 20.65 5.45 -9.77
C TYR A 29 21.46 4.18 -10.10
N TRP A 30 22.71 4.28 -10.52
CA TRP A 30 23.51 3.15 -11.03
C TRP A 30 23.65 1.95 -10.08
N ALA A 31 23.53 2.16 -8.76
CA ALA A 31 23.52 1.09 -7.76
C ALA A 31 22.24 0.22 -7.82
N ASN A 32 21.16 0.76 -8.38
CA ASN A 32 19.88 0.09 -8.55
C ASN A 32 19.93 -0.76 -9.83
N ASN A 33 20.61 -1.91 -9.76
CA ASN A 33 20.75 -2.88 -10.86
C ASN A 33 20.36 -4.33 -10.46
N PHE A 34 20.27 -5.22 -11.45
CA PHE A 34 19.91 -6.63 -11.23
C PHE A 34 21.13 -7.57 -11.14
N ASP A 35 22.31 -7.02 -10.82
CA ASP A 35 23.57 -7.75 -10.88
C ASP A 35 23.82 -8.60 -9.63
N ASP A 36 23.39 -8.12 -8.47
CA ASP A 36 23.45 -8.80 -7.20
C ASP A 36 22.05 -8.99 -6.58
N PHE A 37 21.94 -9.95 -5.66
CA PHE A 37 20.67 -10.27 -5.01
C PHE A 37 20.18 -9.07 -4.21
N PHE A 38 21.07 -8.40 -3.48
CA PHE A 38 20.69 -7.25 -2.66
C PHE A 38 20.28 -6.05 -3.53
N SER A 39 21.03 -5.76 -4.60
CA SER A 39 20.65 -4.67 -5.52
C SER A 39 19.32 -4.94 -6.24
N THR A 40 19.06 -6.20 -6.59
CA THR A 40 17.76 -6.64 -7.13
C THR A 40 16.63 -6.38 -6.13
N VAL A 41 16.81 -6.74 -4.86
CA VAL A 41 15.80 -6.50 -3.81
C VAL A 41 15.55 -5.00 -3.64
N VAL A 42 16.59 -4.17 -3.66
CA VAL A 42 16.48 -2.71 -3.53
C VAL A 42 15.68 -2.11 -4.70
N ILE A 43 15.96 -2.48 -5.95
CA ILE A 43 15.13 -2.01 -7.08
C ILE A 43 13.67 -2.42 -6.91
N LEU A 44 13.42 -3.69 -6.58
CA LEU A 44 12.06 -4.19 -6.46
C LEU A 44 11.31 -3.50 -5.32
N TYR A 45 12.01 -3.11 -4.26
CA TYR A 45 11.51 -2.28 -3.19
C TYR A 45 11.22 -0.85 -3.65
N ASP A 46 12.14 -0.20 -4.37
CA ASP A 46 11.94 1.16 -4.89
C ASP A 46 10.75 1.23 -5.87
N VAL A 47 10.59 0.20 -6.72
CA VAL A 47 9.42 0.06 -7.61
C VAL A 47 8.14 -0.18 -6.80
N MET A 48 8.21 -0.96 -5.71
CA MET A 48 7.08 -1.17 -4.81
C MET A 48 6.60 0.15 -4.18
N LEU A 49 7.51 1.06 -3.80
CA LEU A 49 7.16 2.34 -3.20
C LEU A 49 6.42 3.29 -4.16
N VAL A 50 6.37 2.99 -5.46
CA VAL A 50 5.73 3.80 -6.52
C VAL A 50 6.32 5.22 -6.66
N ASN A 51 7.32 5.59 -5.86
CA ASN A 51 8.00 6.87 -5.96
C ASN A 51 9.05 6.80 -7.08
N ASN A 52 8.96 7.72 -8.05
CA ASN A 52 9.87 7.79 -9.20
C ASN A 52 9.98 6.48 -10.02
N TRP A 53 9.03 5.55 -9.84
CA TRP A 53 9.06 4.22 -10.46
C TRP A 53 9.07 4.26 -12.00
N GLY A 54 8.49 5.32 -12.58
CA GLY A 54 8.50 5.57 -14.03
C GLY A 54 9.90 5.74 -14.61
N VAL A 55 10.84 6.32 -13.84
CA VAL A 55 12.24 6.47 -14.28
C VAL A 55 12.91 5.09 -14.39
N PHE A 56 12.65 4.19 -13.45
CA PHE A 56 13.15 2.82 -13.52
C PHE A 56 12.53 2.04 -14.69
N LEU A 57 11.23 2.20 -14.95
CA LEU A 57 10.56 1.59 -16.12
C LEU A 57 11.14 2.03 -17.46
N ILE A 58 11.45 3.33 -17.58
CA ILE A 58 12.03 3.90 -18.81
C ILE A 58 13.47 3.39 -18.96
N ALA A 59 14.28 3.45 -17.90
CA ALA A 59 15.65 2.97 -17.91
C ALA A 59 15.73 1.47 -18.27
N LEU A 60 14.93 0.62 -17.63
CA LEU A 60 14.92 -0.82 -17.91
C LEU A 60 14.38 -1.17 -19.30
N ARG A 61 13.54 -0.31 -19.89
CA ARG A 61 13.15 -0.45 -21.30
C ARG A 61 14.30 -0.10 -22.24
N GLU A 62 15.06 0.95 -21.93
CA GLU A 62 16.18 1.43 -22.75
C GLU A 62 17.38 0.48 -22.70
N PHE A 63 17.73 -0.02 -21.52
CA PHE A 63 18.89 -0.89 -21.36
C PHE A 63 18.62 -2.37 -21.70
N SER A 64 17.39 -2.88 -21.49
CA SER A 64 17.04 -4.28 -21.75
C SER A 64 16.19 -4.45 -23.02
N THR A 65 14.87 -4.58 -22.88
CA THR A 65 13.92 -4.88 -23.94
C THR A 65 12.55 -4.33 -23.56
N ARG A 66 11.64 -4.15 -24.53
CA ARG A 66 10.27 -3.67 -24.24
C ARG A 66 9.48 -4.58 -23.30
N TRP A 67 9.82 -5.87 -23.23
CA TRP A 67 9.18 -6.86 -22.35
C TRP A 67 9.58 -6.71 -20.87
N SER A 68 10.68 -6.00 -20.56
CA SER A 68 11.08 -5.73 -19.18
C SER A 68 10.05 -4.88 -18.43
N GLN A 69 9.33 -4.02 -19.16
CA GLN A 69 8.25 -3.20 -18.60
C GLN A 69 7.10 -4.08 -18.08
N LEU A 70 6.77 -5.15 -18.79
CA LEU A 70 5.71 -6.07 -18.37
C LEU A 70 6.08 -6.79 -17.07
N TYR A 71 7.36 -7.16 -16.89
CA TYR A 71 7.86 -7.74 -15.63
C TYR A 71 7.67 -6.77 -14.46
N LEU A 72 8.10 -5.51 -14.61
CA LEU A 72 8.01 -4.50 -13.55
C LEU A 72 6.56 -4.11 -13.23
N VAL A 73 5.70 -3.99 -14.24
CA VAL A 73 4.26 -3.75 -14.04
C VAL A 73 3.61 -4.93 -13.34
N SER A 74 3.95 -6.17 -13.72
CA SER A 74 3.42 -7.38 -13.06
C SER A 74 3.86 -7.45 -11.59
N TRP A 75 5.13 -7.11 -11.32
CA TRP A 75 5.65 -7.02 -9.95
C TRP A 75 4.93 -5.94 -9.14
N TRP A 76 4.66 -4.77 -9.74
CA TRP A 76 3.88 -3.72 -9.10
C TRP A 76 2.49 -4.21 -8.70
N PHE A 77 1.76 -4.89 -9.60
CA PHE A 77 0.45 -5.47 -9.26
C PHE A 77 0.55 -6.46 -8.11
N LEU A 78 1.50 -7.40 -8.16
CA LEU A 78 1.66 -8.41 -7.12
C LEU A 78 2.01 -7.80 -5.75
N SER A 79 2.94 -6.85 -5.72
CA SER A 79 3.39 -6.21 -4.48
C SER A 79 2.35 -5.23 -3.92
N ASN A 80 1.87 -4.28 -4.73
CA ASN A 80 1.01 -3.20 -4.25
C ASN A 80 -0.46 -3.63 -4.10
N VAL A 81 -1.00 -4.35 -5.07
CA VAL A 81 -2.43 -4.70 -5.05
C VAL A 81 -2.68 -5.91 -4.17
N TYR A 82 -1.78 -6.89 -4.19
CA TYR A 82 -1.97 -8.12 -3.42
C TYR A 82 -1.25 -8.07 -2.08
N ILE A 83 0.07 -7.98 -2.05
CA ILE A 83 0.83 -8.09 -0.78
C ILE A 83 0.51 -6.93 0.17
N LEU A 84 0.59 -5.67 -0.28
CA LEU A 84 0.30 -4.53 0.60
C LEU A 84 -1.15 -4.51 1.08
N ALA A 85 -2.11 -4.92 0.24
CA ALA A 85 -3.51 -5.02 0.64
C ALA A 85 -3.72 -6.10 1.72
N LEU A 86 -3.08 -7.26 1.58
CA LEU A 86 -3.11 -8.32 2.60
C LEU A 86 -2.47 -7.86 3.91
N VAL A 87 -1.31 -7.21 3.85
CA VAL A 87 -0.62 -6.70 5.03
C VAL A 87 -1.45 -5.60 5.70
N LEU A 88 -2.03 -4.68 4.94
CA LEU A 88 -2.91 -3.64 5.47
C LEU A 88 -4.16 -4.25 6.13
N GLY A 89 -4.81 -5.21 5.46
CA GLY A 89 -5.94 -5.93 6.03
C GLY A 89 -5.58 -6.62 7.34
N PHE A 90 -4.41 -7.27 7.39
CA PHE A 90 -3.89 -7.88 8.61
C PHE A 90 -3.59 -6.86 9.72
N ILE A 91 -3.00 -5.71 9.39
CA ILE A 91 -2.74 -4.63 10.35
C ILE A 91 -4.06 -4.10 10.93
N VAL A 92 -5.08 -3.92 10.09
CA VAL A 92 -6.41 -3.47 10.53
C VAL A 92 -7.05 -4.52 11.46
N GLU A 93 -6.97 -5.80 11.12
CA GLU A 93 -7.47 -6.89 11.97
C GLU A 93 -6.74 -6.94 13.32
N LEU A 94 -5.41 -6.83 13.31
CA LEU A 94 -4.62 -6.76 14.53
C LEU A 94 -5.00 -5.55 15.38
N PHE A 95 -5.23 -4.39 14.76
CA PHE A 95 -5.67 -3.19 15.48
C PHE A 95 -7.06 -3.41 16.10
N ALA A 96 -8.00 -3.96 15.34
CA ALA A 96 -9.35 -4.26 15.81
C ALA A 96 -9.34 -5.24 16.99
N LEU A 97 -8.57 -6.32 16.90
CA LEU A 97 -8.40 -7.30 17.98
C LEU A 97 -7.79 -6.67 19.24
N ASN A 98 -6.78 -5.81 19.09
CA ASN A 98 -6.18 -5.12 20.23
C ASN A 98 -7.18 -4.18 20.90
N VAL A 99 -7.93 -3.39 20.12
CA VAL A 99 -8.98 -2.50 20.66
C VAL A 99 -10.04 -3.31 21.42
N ALA A 100 -10.55 -4.41 20.85
CA ALA A 100 -11.52 -5.27 21.52
C ALA A 100 -10.98 -5.85 22.84
N ARG A 101 -9.73 -6.32 22.84
CA ARG A 101 -9.05 -6.81 24.06
C ARG A 101 -8.88 -5.73 25.12
N PHE A 102 -8.62 -4.48 24.72
CA PHE A 102 -8.54 -3.36 25.66
C PHE A 102 -9.90 -3.04 26.30
N GLU A 103 -11.01 -3.23 25.58
CA GLU A 103 -12.34 -3.07 26.19
C GLU A 103 -12.62 -4.13 27.27
N GLU A 104 -12.22 -5.39 27.04
CA GLU A 104 -12.38 -6.46 28.03
C GLU A 104 -11.44 -6.30 29.25
N SER A 105 -10.19 -5.87 29.02
CA SER A 105 -9.17 -5.73 30.07
C SER A 105 -9.21 -4.39 30.83
N GLY A 106 -9.93 -3.38 30.31
CA GLY A 106 -10.19 -2.09 30.96
C GLY A 106 -10.96 -2.17 32.28
N PHE A 107 -11.41 -3.37 32.68
CA PHE A 107 -11.98 -3.60 34.01
C PHE A 107 -10.92 -3.83 35.11
N SER A 108 -9.60 -3.89 34.81
CA SER A 108 -8.63 -4.35 35.83
C SER A 108 -7.22 -3.72 35.93
N GLN A 109 -6.81 -2.65 35.22
CA GLN A 109 -5.45 -2.08 35.51
C GLN A 109 -5.20 -0.59 35.20
N GLY A 110 -4.86 0.16 36.26
CA GLY A 110 -3.87 1.27 36.30
C GLY A 110 -4.11 2.58 35.53
N SER A 111 -3.98 3.72 36.22
CA SER A 111 -4.19 5.11 35.77
C SER A 111 -3.65 5.50 34.38
N ASN A 112 -2.55 4.90 33.91
CA ASN A 112 -1.91 5.28 32.63
C ASN A 112 -2.43 4.46 31.44
N GLY A 113 -2.80 3.19 31.65
CA GLY A 113 -3.44 2.36 30.62
C GLY A 113 -4.88 2.79 30.37
N LEU A 114 -5.54 3.25 31.44
CA LEU A 114 -6.89 3.76 31.40
C LEU A 114 -7.04 5.00 30.49
N ALA A 115 -6.13 5.98 30.60
CA ALA A 115 -6.16 7.20 29.79
C ALA A 115 -5.97 6.92 28.28
N ASN A 116 -5.03 6.02 27.94
CA ASN A 116 -4.79 5.63 26.55
C ASN A 116 -5.95 4.82 25.97
N ALA A 117 -6.54 3.92 26.75
CA ALA A 117 -7.75 3.18 26.34
C ALA A 117 -8.93 4.12 26.10
N TYR A 118 -9.15 5.11 26.98
CA TYR A 118 -10.18 6.13 26.80
C TYR A 118 -9.93 7.02 25.58
N PHE A 119 -8.68 7.40 25.30
CA PHE A 119 -8.33 8.20 24.12
C PHE A 119 -8.61 7.42 22.82
N VAL A 120 -8.17 6.16 22.71
CA VAL A 120 -8.41 5.33 21.51
C VAL A 120 -9.91 5.07 21.31
N LYS A 121 -10.65 4.77 22.39
CA LYS A 121 -12.11 4.60 22.34
C LYS A 121 -12.82 5.88 21.92
N THR A 122 -12.40 7.03 22.46
CA THR A 122 -12.96 8.34 22.10
C THR A 122 -12.68 8.68 20.64
N LEU A 123 -11.46 8.42 20.15
CA LEU A 123 -11.07 8.64 18.76
C LEU A 123 -11.90 7.77 17.81
N PHE A 124 -12.00 6.46 18.11
CA PHE A 124 -12.80 5.54 17.31
C PHE A 124 -14.29 5.91 17.33
N HIS A 125 -14.82 6.32 18.48
CA HIS A 125 -16.20 6.79 18.61
C HIS A 125 -16.45 8.10 17.83
N LEU A 126 -15.44 8.98 17.73
CA LEU A 126 -15.48 10.19 16.92
C LEU A 126 -15.64 9.86 15.42
N PHE A 127 -14.94 8.83 14.94
CA PHE A 127 -15.08 8.33 13.57
C PHE A 127 -16.37 7.52 13.35
N LYS A 128 -16.83 6.73 14.34
CA LYS A 128 -18.10 5.99 14.28
C LYS A 128 -19.31 6.93 14.15
N ARG A 129 -19.24 8.16 14.66
CA ARG A 129 -20.33 9.13 14.57
C ARG A 129 -20.68 9.52 13.12
N SER A 130 -19.74 9.37 12.19
CA SER A 130 -19.95 9.58 10.74
C SER A 130 -20.52 8.35 10.03
N LEU A 131 -20.47 7.17 10.65
CA LEU A 131 -21.07 5.92 10.19
C LEU A 131 -22.29 5.60 11.07
N LYS A 132 -23.37 6.35 10.89
CA LYS A 132 -24.61 6.12 11.64
C LYS A 132 -25.27 4.83 11.16
N GLU A 133 -25.06 3.73 11.89
CA GLU A 133 -25.86 2.51 11.73
C GLU A 133 -27.33 2.85 12.03
N PRO A 134 -28.26 2.65 11.07
CA PRO A 134 -29.68 2.95 11.29
C PRO A 134 -30.24 2.04 12.38
N SER A 135 -31.15 2.57 13.22
CA SER A 135 -31.75 1.76 14.28
C SER A 135 -32.65 0.68 13.67
N ASP A 136 -32.81 -0.45 14.37
CA ASP A 136 -33.66 -1.57 13.92
C ASP A 136 -35.10 -1.12 13.60
N GLU A 137 -35.59 -0.09 14.31
CA GLU A 137 -36.90 0.51 14.03
C GLU A 137 -36.94 1.24 12.67
N GLU A 138 -35.89 2.00 12.34
CA GLU A 138 -35.77 2.70 11.06
C GLU A 138 -35.66 1.69 9.90
N ILE A 139 -34.92 0.60 10.11
CA ILE A 139 -34.81 -0.52 9.17
C ILE A 139 -36.19 -1.19 8.98
N SER A 140 -36.93 -1.44 10.05
CA SER A 140 -38.27 -2.05 9.97
C SER A 140 -39.26 -1.15 9.23
N LYS A 141 -39.20 0.18 9.46
CA LYS A 141 -40.04 1.17 8.77
C LYS A 141 -39.70 1.25 7.29
N ALA A 142 -38.41 1.22 6.95
CA ALA A 142 -37.96 1.18 5.56
C ALA A 142 -38.42 -0.12 4.86
N LEU A 143 -38.22 -1.28 5.48
CA LEU A 143 -38.67 -2.57 4.94
C LEU A 143 -40.19 -2.62 4.72
N ASN A 144 -40.97 -2.13 5.69
CA ASN A 144 -42.42 -2.04 5.55
C ASN A 144 -42.87 -1.07 4.46
N LYS A 145 -42.14 0.04 4.27
CA LYS A 145 -42.40 0.99 3.18
C LYS A 145 -42.16 0.33 1.81
N TYR A 146 -41.07 -0.41 1.63
CA TYR A 146 -40.79 -1.12 0.38
C TYR A 146 -41.79 -2.24 0.11
N LYS A 147 -42.17 -3.01 1.14
CA LYS A 147 -43.19 -4.07 1.02
C LYS A 147 -44.52 -3.52 0.49
N ARG A 148 -45.00 -2.39 1.03
CA ARG A 148 -46.24 -1.74 0.56
C ARG A 148 -46.17 -1.20 -0.87
N LEU A 149 -44.99 -0.88 -1.38
CA LEU A 149 -44.81 -0.42 -2.77
C LEU A 149 -44.84 -1.59 -3.76
N TYR A 150 -44.48 -2.80 -3.31
CA TYR A 150 -44.54 -4.01 -4.13
C TYR A 150 -45.95 -4.62 -4.15
N ASP A 151 -46.66 -4.60 -3.03
CA ASP A 151 -48.03 -5.15 -2.91
C ASP A 151 -49.12 -4.29 -3.60
N ASN A 152 -48.81 -3.05 -4.00
CA ASN A 152 -49.74 -2.13 -4.70
C ASN A 152 -49.52 -2.08 -6.23
N LYS A 153 -48.84 -3.06 -6.80
CA LYS A 153 -48.59 -3.19 -8.24
C LYS A 153 -49.15 -4.51 -8.75
#